data_AF-A0A6I4ZQG4-F1
#
_entry.id   AF-A0A6I4ZQG4-F1
#
_cell.length_a   1.000
_cell.length_b   1.000
_cell.length_c   1.000
_cell.angle_alpha   90.00
_cell.angle_beta   90.00
_cell.angle_gamma   90.00
#
_symmetry.space_group_name_H-M   'P 1'
#
loop_
_entity.id
_entity.type
_entity.pdbx_description
1 polymer ?
#
loop_
_entity_poly.entity_id
_entity_poly.type
_entity_poly.pdbx_seq_one_letter_code
_entity_poly.pdbx_strand_id
1 'polypeptide(L)' 'MDREKRRLWDAIWIPAASVFCVGLFAIGLGVVFTTLYVNTEWKQWGVIILGILLVVGVPAVAAYLERKMEG' A
#
# COMPACT_ATOMS: atom_id res chain seq x y z
N MET A 1 14.09 12.86 -33.01
CA MET A 1 13.78 11.45 -32.70
C MET A 1 13.97 11.09 -31.21
N ASP A 2 14.55 11.95 -30.36
CA ASP A 2 14.76 11.62 -28.93
C ASP A 2 13.56 11.84 -28.00
N ARG A 3 12.68 12.80 -28.29
CA ARG A 3 11.51 13.06 -27.42
C ARG A 3 10.47 11.95 -27.47
N GLU A 4 10.28 11.32 -28.62
CA GLU A 4 9.30 10.24 -28.79
C GLU A 4 9.74 8.96 -28.07
N LYS A 5 11.02 8.58 -28.20
CA LYS A 5 11.61 7.46 -27.44
C LYS A 5 11.53 7.68 -25.93
N ARG A 6 11.76 8.92 -25.44
CA ARG A 6 11.56 9.25 -24.01
C ARG A 6 10.11 9.10 -23.57
N ARG A 7 9.15 9.61 -24.35
CA ARG A 7 7.72 9.46 -24.03
C ARG A 7 7.27 8.00 -23.99
N LEU A 8 7.76 7.17 -24.90
CA LEU A 8 7.48 5.74 -24.90
C LEU A 8 8.11 5.04 -23.69
N TRP A 9 9.33 5.42 -23.31
CA TRP A 9 9.97 4.93 -22.10
C TRP A 9 9.19 5.36 -20.85
N ASP A 10 8.85 6.63 -20.69
CA ASP A 10 8.08 7.13 -19.54
C ASP A 10 6.70 6.46 -19.45
N ALA A 11 6.04 6.24 -20.59
CA ALA A 11 4.74 5.56 -20.66
C ALA A 11 4.78 4.10 -20.20
N ILE A 12 5.95 3.46 -20.18
CA ILE A 12 6.12 2.08 -19.71
C ILE A 12 6.63 2.07 -18.27
N TRP A 13 7.62 2.90 -17.95
CA TRP A 13 8.27 2.89 -16.64
C TRP A 13 7.38 3.42 -15.51
N ILE A 14 6.56 4.44 -15.78
CA ILE A 14 5.64 4.99 -14.76
C ILE A 14 4.63 3.93 -14.29
N PRO A 15 3.84 3.28 -15.19
CA PRO A 15 2.92 2.25 -14.76
C PRO A 15 3.64 1.01 -14.20
N ALA A 16 4.80 0.62 -14.75
CA ALA A 16 5.58 -0.49 -14.21
C ALA A 16 6.03 -0.23 -12.76
N ALA A 17 6.52 0.98 -12.48
CA ALA A 17 6.89 1.38 -11.12
C ALA A 17 5.69 1.41 -10.17
N SER A 18 4.52 1.86 -10.64
CA SER A 18 3.28 1.84 -9.86
C SER A 18 2.88 0.41 -9.48
N VAL A 19 2.85 -0.50 -10.45
CA VAL A 19 2.56 -1.92 -10.21
C VAL A 19 3.58 -2.55 -9.27
N PHE A 20 4.85 -2.23 -9.43
CA PHE A 20 5.91 -2.72 -8.56
C PHE A 20 5.73 -2.25 -7.11
N CYS A 21 5.44 -0.96 -6.90
CA CYS A 21 5.16 -0.42 -5.56
C CYS A 21 3.94 -1.08 -4.92
N VAL A 22 2.84 -1.23 -5.66
CA VAL A 22 1.63 -1.91 -5.16
C VAL A 22 1.91 -3.37 -4.85
N GLY A 23 2.66 -4.06 -5.72
CA GLY A 23 3.06 -5.46 -5.52
C GLY A 23 3.91 -5.66 -4.28
N LEU A 24 4.92 -4.82 -4.07
CA LEU A 24 5.75 -4.86 -2.85
C LEU A 24 4.91 -4.64 -1.59
N PHE A 25 4.00 -3.67 -1.62
CA PHE A 25 3.11 -3.40 -0.50
C PHE A 25 2.18 -4.59 -0.20
N ALA A 26 1.58 -5.18 -1.24
CA ALA A 26 0.72 -6.34 -1.09
C ALA A 26 1.45 -7.57 -0.54
N ILE A 27 2.67 -7.85 -1.02
CA ILE A 27 3.52 -8.94 -0.51
C ILE A 27 3.86 -8.68 0.95
N GLY A 28 4.27 -7.47 1.30
CA GLY A 28 4.59 -7.09 2.68
C GLY A 28 3.40 -7.29 3.63
N LEU A 29 2.21 -6.83 3.23
CA LEU A 29 0.99 -7.09 3.99
C LEU A 29 0.68 -8.58 4.10
N GLY A 30 0.83 -9.35 3.03
CA GLY A 30 0.64 -10.80 3.05
C GLY A 30 1.52 -11.50 4.10
N VAL A 31 2.80 -11.10 4.19
CA VAL A 31 3.72 -11.60 5.21
C VAL A 31 3.27 -11.19 6.62
N VAL A 32 2.92 -9.92 6.83
CA VAL A 32 2.46 -9.44 8.15
C VAL A 32 1.22 -10.18 8.62
N PHE A 33 0.22 -10.33 7.75
CA PHE A 33 -1.04 -11.02 8.05
C PHE A 33 -0.81 -12.51 8.34
N THR A 34 0.04 -13.17 7.53
CA THR A 34 0.38 -14.58 7.73
C THR A 34 1.13 -14.79 9.04
N THR A 35 2.14 -13.97 9.32
CA THR A 35 2.91 -14.04 10.57
C THR A 35 2.01 -13.79 11.77
N LEU A 36 1.09 -12.82 11.69
CA LEU A 36 0.15 -12.54 12.78
C LEU A 36 -0.78 -13.73 13.04
N TYR A 37 -1.30 -14.35 11.98
CA TYR A 37 -2.16 -15.52 12.09
C TYR A 37 -1.45 -16.74 12.69
N VAL A 38 -0.20 -16.98 12.29
CA VAL A 38 0.55 -18.18 12.69
C VAL A 38 1.17 -18.04 14.08
N ASN A 39 1.72 -16.87 14.42
CA ASN A 39 2.54 -16.70 15.63
C ASN A 39 1.78 -16.11 16.83
N THR A 40 0.54 -15.64 16.63
CA THR A 40 -0.24 -15.01 17.72
C THR A 40 -1.39 -15.91 18.12
N GLU A 41 -1.67 -16.02 19.43
CA GLU A 41 -2.83 -16.76 19.94
C GLU A 41 -4.16 -16.22 19.40
N TRP A 42 -4.17 -14.93 19.06
CA TRP A 42 -5.31 -14.21 18.51
C TRP A 42 -5.61 -14.55 17.05
N LYS A 43 -4.76 -15.37 16.39
CA LYS A 43 -4.91 -15.95 15.04
C LYS A 43 -5.80 -15.11 14.10
N GLN A 44 -7.04 -15.53 13.92
CA GLN A 44 -8.02 -14.91 13.01
C GLN A 44 -8.49 -13.54 13.50
N TRP A 45 -8.72 -13.37 14.80
CA TRP A 45 -9.13 -12.08 15.37
C TRP A 45 -8.07 -11.00 15.20
N GLY A 46 -6.78 -11.36 15.35
CA GLY A 46 -5.67 -10.44 15.10
C GLY A 46 -5.68 -9.92 13.66
N VAL A 47 -5.88 -10.82 12.70
CA VAL A 47 -5.99 -10.49 11.28
C VAL A 47 -7.18 -9.56 11.00
N ILE A 48 -8.36 -9.87 11.56
CA ILE A 48 -9.57 -9.07 11.37
C ILE A 48 -9.37 -7.65 11.92
N ILE A 49 -8.85 -7.52 13.13
CA ILE A 49 -8.62 -6.22 13.77
C ILE A 49 -7.61 -5.40 12.96
N LEU A 50 -6.50 -6.02 12.54
CA LEU A 50 -5.50 -5.35 11.71
C LEU A 50 -6.10 -4.88 10.37
N GLY A 51 -6.91 -5.73 9.73
CA GLY A 51 -7.61 -5.40 8.50
C GLY A 51 -8.56 -4.21 8.65
N ILE A 52 -9.39 -4.21 9.69
CA ILE A 52 -10.29 -3.09 10.01
C ILE A 52 -9.50 -1.81 10.27
N LEU A 53 -8.40 -1.91 11.03
CA LEU A 53 -7.55 -0.77 11.36
C LEU A 53 -6.88 -0.19 10.11
N LEU A 54 -6.47 -1.00 9.14
CA LEU A 54 -5.94 -0.50 7.87
C LEU A 54 -7.05 0.15 7.01
N VAL A 55 -8.21 -0.49 6.90
CA VAL A 55 -9.34 0.02 6.08
C VAL A 55 -9.85 1.37 6.56
N VAL A 56 -9.94 1.57 7.88
CA VAL A 56 -10.43 2.83 8.46
C VAL A 56 -9.29 3.79 8.75
N GLY A 57 -8.16 3.27 9.23
CA GLY A 57 -7.01 4.06 9.67
C GLY A 57 -6.28 4.75 8.51
N VAL A 58 -6.09 4.08 7.38
CA VAL A 58 -5.41 4.71 6.22
C VAL A 58 -6.15 5.97 5.73
N PRO A 59 -7.46 5.93 5.41
CA PRO A 59 -8.18 7.13 5.00
C PRO A 59 -8.32 8.16 6.13
N ALA A 60 -8.46 7.74 7.39
CA ALA A 60 -8.51 8.65 8.52
C ALA A 60 -7.19 9.43 8.69
N VAL A 61 -6.04 8.75 8.57
CA VAL A 61 -4.71 9.39 8.61
C VAL A 61 -4.51 10.30 7.41
N ALA A 62 -4.92 9.89 6.21
CA ALA A 62 -4.85 10.72 5.02
C ALA A 62 -5.64 12.03 5.21
N ALA A 63 -6.90 11.94 5.64
CA ALA A 63 -7.75 13.11 5.91
C ALA A 63 -7.19 14.00 7.03
N TYR A 64 -6.57 13.40 8.05
CA TYR A 64 -5.92 14.15 9.12
C TYR A 64 -4.69 14.92 8.63
N LEU A 65 -3.85 14.30 7.79
CA LEU A 65 -2.67 14.93 7.21
C LEU A 65 -3.06 16.06 6.24
N GLU A 66 -4.08 15.85 5.42
CA GLU A 66 -4.63 16.86 4.51
C GLU A 66 -5.09 18.10 5.29
N ARG A 67 -5.89 17.91 6.35
CA ARG A 67 -6.33 19.01 7.22
C ARG A 67 -5.19 19.78 7.89
N LYS A 68 -4.07 19.12 8.18
CA LYS A 68 -2.89 19.77 8.78
C LYS A 68 -2.07 20.56 7.77
N MET A 69 -2.13 20.19 6.49
CA MET A 69 -1.43 20.89 5.41
C MET A 69 -2.22 22.08 4.88
N GLU A 70 -3.54 22.02 4.96
CA GLU A 70 -4.45 23.09 4.53
C GLU A 70 -4.75 24.12 5.64
N GLY A 71 -4.45 23.80 6.90
CA GLY A 71 -4.67 24.64 8.08
C GLY A 71 -3.48 25.50 8.50
#